data_AF-K9TTW1-F1
#
_entry.id   AF-K9TTW1-F1
#
_cell.length_a   1.000
_cell.length_b   1.000
_cell.length_c   1.000
_cell.angle_alpha   90.00
_cell.angle_beta   90.00
_cell.angle_gamma   90.00
#
_symmetry.space_group_name_H-M   'P 1'
#
loop_
_entity.id
_entity.type
_entity.pdbx_description
1 polymer ?
#
loop_
_entity_poly.entity_id
_entity_poly.type
_entity_poly.pdbx_seq_one_letter_code
_entity_poly.pdbx_strand_id
1 'polypeptide(L)'
;MLADVFQPNEFPSPSRIAAMREYIKKTWKTLYRSHAHILEAAKDEKIGHTDDQRWPIYISAMEDKNRVEAEFKSVLSKEEFQQIEIQSLPSEMDQITEHGLLYLPGDYVVPGGRFNEMYGWDSYFIVLGLLRDGEIELAKSQVDQLIYQIEHYGTILNANRSYLLSRSQPPFLTPMILAVYEQTQDKDWLRSLLGAVESHYYYWIVPPHLNQSTGLSRYCALGEGPAPEVLVSETDDLGRTHYDRIREYYRRFEVMAYDVSLYYDKETDTLTDLFYKGDRSMRESGFDPSNRFGPFNIDIIHYAPVCLNALLYRMEQDIAKILKILGNPQLAELWDERAQTRHQLIDKFLWDEPSGLYLDYNFRTNERRLYEFATTFYPLWVGLASEKQAQRVVENLELFEAPGGLLTSAHVTGNQWDAPFGWAPLTLIAVEGLYRYGYRSEGDRIGGKFINLVTQEFEKTGTLLEKYDVLSCSSEVSSEIVFGYNTNEIGFGWTNGSILELLAQAKKI
;
A
#
# COMPACT_ATOMS: atom_id res chain seq x y z
N MET A 1 -35.89 -16.82 -10.48
CA MET A 1 -34.58 -16.50 -11.06
C MET A 1 -33.56 -17.23 -10.21
N LEU A 2 -32.94 -18.27 -10.74
CA LEU A 2 -31.82 -18.93 -10.07
C LEU A 2 -30.73 -17.86 -9.92
N ALA A 3 -30.28 -17.61 -8.69
CA ALA A 3 -29.07 -16.83 -8.49
C ALA A 3 -27.96 -17.54 -9.28
N ASP A 4 -27.28 -16.84 -10.17
CA ASP A 4 -26.11 -17.38 -10.86
C ASP A 4 -25.09 -17.78 -9.79
N VAL A 5 -25.00 -19.08 -9.54
CA VAL A 5 -24.03 -19.67 -8.61
C VAL A 5 -22.65 -19.38 -9.17
N PHE A 6 -21.83 -18.64 -8.43
CA PHE A 6 -20.45 -18.33 -8.82
C PHE A 6 -19.72 -19.59 -9.27
N GLN A 7 -19.22 -19.57 -10.52
CA GLN A 7 -18.43 -20.66 -11.10
C GLN A 7 -16.96 -20.26 -11.05
N PRO A 8 -16.18 -20.70 -10.04
CA PRO A 8 -14.82 -20.20 -9.81
C PRO A 8 -13.86 -20.39 -10.98
N ASN A 9 -14.11 -21.37 -11.87
CA ASN A 9 -13.25 -21.69 -13.00
C ASN A 9 -13.73 -21.10 -14.34
N GLU A 10 -14.79 -20.28 -14.34
CA GLU A 10 -15.28 -19.62 -15.56
C GLU A 10 -14.53 -18.30 -15.79
N PHE A 11 -13.84 -18.17 -16.91
CA PHE A 11 -13.25 -16.89 -17.30
C PHE A 11 -14.31 -15.99 -17.96
N PRO A 12 -14.43 -14.71 -17.59
CA PRO A 12 -15.47 -13.84 -18.14
C PRO A 12 -15.41 -13.69 -19.66
N SER A 13 -16.58 -13.56 -20.29
CA SER A 13 -16.65 -13.39 -21.73
C SER A 13 -16.06 -12.04 -22.18
N PRO A 14 -15.62 -11.91 -23.45
CA PRO A 14 -15.04 -10.66 -23.95
C PRO A 14 -15.95 -9.43 -23.79
N SER A 15 -17.28 -9.59 -23.87
CA SER A 15 -18.22 -8.48 -23.69
C SER A 15 -18.29 -8.00 -22.23
N ARG A 16 -18.26 -8.93 -21.28
CA ARG A 16 -18.25 -8.62 -19.83
C ARG A 16 -16.96 -7.89 -19.45
N ILE A 17 -15.83 -8.38 -19.96
CA ILE A 17 -14.51 -7.73 -19.81
C ILE A 17 -14.51 -6.34 -20.44
N ALA A 18 -15.09 -6.17 -21.64
CA ALA A 18 -15.13 -4.88 -22.31
C ALA A 18 -15.91 -3.83 -21.49
N ALA A 19 -17.05 -4.21 -20.91
CA ALA A 19 -17.85 -3.33 -20.05
C ALA A 19 -17.05 -2.87 -18.81
N MET A 20 -16.38 -3.80 -18.13
CA MET A 20 -15.52 -3.47 -16.98
C MET A 20 -14.36 -2.56 -17.37
N ARG A 21 -13.69 -2.81 -18.50
CA ARG A 21 -12.61 -1.93 -19.00
C ARG A 21 -13.11 -0.52 -19.34
N GLU A 22 -14.31 -0.41 -19.91
CA GLU A 22 -14.91 0.89 -20.21
C GLU A 22 -15.23 1.67 -18.92
N TYR A 23 -15.71 0.98 -17.88
CA TYR A 23 -15.89 1.57 -16.55
C TYR A 23 -14.56 2.08 -16.00
N ILE A 24 -13.53 1.23 -15.93
CA ILE A 24 -12.20 1.59 -15.41
C ILE A 24 -11.66 2.84 -16.12
N LYS A 25 -11.74 2.87 -17.46
CA LYS A 25 -11.26 4.01 -18.26
C LYS A 25 -11.99 5.32 -17.92
N LYS A 26 -13.28 5.27 -17.58
CA LYS A 26 -14.03 6.45 -17.12
C LYS A 26 -13.63 6.84 -15.69
N THR A 27 -13.40 5.86 -14.83
CA THR A 27 -13.05 6.05 -13.42
C THR A 27 -11.72 6.78 -13.24
N TRP A 28 -10.73 6.64 -14.13
CA TRP A 28 -9.50 7.45 -14.06
C TRP A 28 -9.77 8.95 -14.04
N LYS A 29 -10.80 9.42 -14.76
CA LYS A 29 -11.19 10.84 -14.75
C LYS A 29 -11.84 11.26 -13.44
N THR A 30 -12.57 10.36 -12.80
CA THR A 30 -13.21 10.62 -11.50
C THR A 30 -12.19 10.66 -10.37
N LEU A 31 -11.17 9.81 -10.44
CA LEU A 31 -10.09 9.70 -9.44
C LEU A 31 -8.96 10.70 -9.67
N TYR A 32 -8.97 11.40 -10.80
CA TYR A 32 -7.99 12.42 -11.13
C TYR A 32 -8.09 13.63 -10.19
N ARG A 33 -6.94 14.16 -9.79
CA ARG A 33 -6.82 15.39 -9.00
C ARG A 33 -5.79 16.30 -9.67
N SER A 34 -6.09 17.59 -9.60
CA SER A 34 -5.23 18.70 -10.05
C SER A 34 -5.52 19.92 -9.17
N HIS A 35 -4.87 21.05 -9.43
CA HIS A 35 -5.13 22.29 -8.65
C HIS A 35 -6.59 22.77 -8.76
N ALA A 36 -7.31 22.44 -9.84
CA ALA A 36 -8.75 22.71 -9.95
C ALA A 36 -9.59 21.92 -8.93
N HIS A 37 -9.05 20.81 -8.42
CA HIS A 37 -9.70 19.94 -7.44
C HIS A 37 -9.16 20.17 -6.02
N ILE A 38 -8.36 21.21 -5.77
CA ILE A 38 -7.63 21.34 -4.50
C ILE A 38 -8.57 21.50 -3.30
N LEU A 39 -9.71 22.17 -3.45
CA LEU A 39 -10.71 22.27 -2.37
C LEU A 39 -11.37 20.91 -2.08
N GLU A 40 -11.68 20.14 -3.12
CA GLU A 40 -12.19 18.77 -2.96
C GLU A 40 -11.16 17.88 -2.26
N ALA A 41 -9.90 17.97 -2.67
CA ALA A 41 -8.80 17.26 -2.04
C ALA A 41 -8.56 17.71 -0.59
N ALA A 42 -8.77 19.00 -0.28
CA ALA A 42 -8.52 19.54 1.05
C ALA A 42 -9.57 19.10 2.08
N LYS A 43 -10.82 18.88 1.65
CA LYS A 43 -11.88 18.32 2.50
C LYS A 43 -11.48 16.93 3.01
N ASP A 44 -11.62 16.73 4.30
CA ASP A 44 -11.20 15.50 4.97
C ASP A 44 -12.21 15.09 6.05
N GLU A 45 -12.96 14.03 5.79
CA GLU A 45 -13.90 13.44 6.74
C GLU A 45 -13.20 12.63 7.85
N LYS A 46 -11.88 12.41 7.73
CA LYS A 46 -11.08 11.65 8.71
C LYS A 46 -10.62 12.50 9.89
N ILE A 47 -10.86 13.81 9.87
CA ILE A 47 -10.53 14.73 10.94
C ILE A 47 -11.74 15.61 11.27
N GLY A 48 -11.80 16.13 12.50
CA GLY A 48 -12.83 17.10 12.86
C GLY A 48 -12.65 18.39 12.07
N HIS A 49 -13.75 18.93 11.55
CA HIS A 49 -13.80 20.23 10.87
C HIS A 49 -15.10 20.95 11.25
N THR A 50 -15.05 22.27 11.38
CA THR A 50 -16.23 23.12 11.61
C THR A 50 -16.49 23.99 10.37
N ASP A 51 -17.76 24.24 10.05
CA ASP A 51 -18.18 24.95 8.83
C ASP A 51 -17.57 26.36 8.68
N ASP A 52 -17.16 26.99 9.78
CA ASP A 52 -16.56 28.32 9.79
C ASP A 52 -15.03 28.32 9.54
N GLN A 53 -14.39 27.14 9.54
CA GLN A 53 -12.95 26.99 9.37
C GLN A 53 -12.58 26.83 7.89
N ARG A 54 -11.48 27.46 7.47
CA ARG A 54 -10.91 27.22 6.14
C ARG A 54 -10.09 25.94 6.15
N TRP A 55 -10.08 25.22 5.03
CA TRP A 55 -9.29 24.00 4.87
C TRP A 55 -7.79 24.33 4.75
N PRO A 56 -6.94 23.86 5.67
CA PRO A 56 -5.51 24.12 5.58
C PRO A 56 -4.88 23.36 4.41
N ILE A 57 -4.09 24.06 3.61
CA ILE A 57 -3.20 23.51 2.59
C ILE A 57 -1.78 23.91 2.97
N TYR A 58 -0.97 22.92 3.29
CA TYR A 58 0.40 23.10 3.70
C TYR A 58 1.34 22.98 2.50
N ILE A 59 2.17 24.00 2.30
CA ILE A 59 3.26 24.01 1.31
C ILE A 59 4.60 23.82 2.00
N SER A 60 5.55 23.20 1.31
CA SER A 60 6.93 23.09 1.81
C SER A 60 7.55 24.47 2.06
N ALA A 61 8.44 24.58 3.04
CA ALA A 61 9.21 25.81 3.25
C ALA A 61 10.14 26.15 2.06
N MET A 62 10.38 25.18 1.18
CA MET A 62 11.13 25.36 -0.07
C MET A 62 10.28 25.93 -1.21
N GLU A 63 8.97 26.10 -1.03
CA GLU A 63 8.07 26.62 -2.07
C GLU A 63 7.86 28.12 -2.03
N ASP A 64 7.64 28.69 -3.22
CA ASP A 64 7.17 30.08 -3.35
C ASP A 64 5.66 30.14 -3.13
N LYS A 65 5.26 30.55 -1.92
CA LYS A 65 3.86 30.75 -1.55
C LYS A 65 3.09 31.64 -2.53
N ASN A 66 3.71 32.71 -3.04
CA ASN A 66 3.03 33.65 -3.92
C ASN A 66 2.75 33.02 -5.29
N ARG A 67 3.67 32.17 -5.77
CA ARG A 67 3.48 31.39 -7.00
C ARG A 67 2.31 30.40 -6.83
N VAL A 68 2.31 29.61 -5.76
CA VAL A 68 1.24 28.64 -5.48
C VAL A 68 -0.11 29.35 -5.34
N GLU A 69 -0.16 30.48 -4.64
CA GLU A 69 -1.37 31.30 -4.53
C GLU A 69 -1.87 31.80 -5.89
N ALA A 70 -0.97 32.26 -6.75
CA ALA A 70 -1.32 32.74 -8.08
C ALA A 70 -1.87 31.60 -8.97
N GLU A 71 -1.26 30.42 -8.89
CA GLU A 71 -1.74 29.21 -9.59
C GLU A 71 -3.15 28.84 -9.15
N PHE A 72 -3.42 28.75 -7.84
CA PHE A 72 -4.75 28.45 -7.34
C PHE A 72 -5.78 29.50 -7.72
N LYS A 73 -5.44 30.80 -7.62
CA LYS A 73 -6.32 31.90 -8.06
C LYS A 73 -6.62 31.87 -9.56
N SER A 74 -5.78 31.22 -10.37
CA SER A 74 -5.99 31.11 -11.82
C SER A 74 -6.97 30.01 -12.21
N VAL A 75 -7.18 29.01 -11.34
CA VAL A 75 -8.04 27.84 -11.64
C VAL A 75 -9.28 27.74 -10.76
N LEU A 76 -9.27 28.33 -9.57
CA LEU A 76 -10.40 28.31 -8.64
C LEU A 76 -11.30 29.54 -8.80
N SER A 77 -12.59 29.36 -8.49
CA SER A 77 -13.47 30.49 -8.23
C SER A 77 -13.06 31.25 -6.97
N LYS A 78 -13.54 32.48 -6.84
CA LYS A 78 -13.26 33.30 -5.65
C LYS A 78 -13.82 32.65 -4.38
N GLU A 79 -14.98 32.03 -4.49
CA GLU A 79 -15.69 31.35 -3.40
C GLU A 79 -14.95 30.08 -2.95
N GLU A 80 -14.37 29.32 -3.87
CA GLU A 80 -13.54 28.16 -3.54
C GLU A 80 -12.22 28.60 -2.89
N PHE A 81 -11.55 29.62 -3.44
CA PHE A 81 -10.30 30.12 -2.89
C PHE A 81 -10.47 30.69 -1.46
N GLN A 82 -11.63 31.24 -1.13
CA GLN A 82 -11.93 31.72 0.23
C GLN A 82 -12.10 30.61 1.26
N GLN A 83 -12.38 29.38 0.84
CA GLN A 83 -12.56 28.22 1.71
C GLN A 83 -11.24 27.50 2.05
N ILE A 84 -10.13 27.87 1.40
CA ILE A 84 -8.81 27.27 1.66
C ILE A 84 -7.89 28.26 2.37
N GLU A 85 -6.93 27.73 3.11
CA GLU A 85 -5.89 28.51 3.78
C GLU A 85 -4.52 27.93 3.48
N ILE A 86 -3.71 28.66 2.71
CA ILE A 86 -2.35 28.23 2.36
C ILE A 86 -1.39 28.62 3.49
N GLN A 87 -0.74 27.62 4.06
CA GLN A 87 0.21 27.76 5.17
C GLN A 87 1.56 27.15 4.78
N SER A 88 2.66 27.76 5.22
CA SER A 88 3.96 27.11 5.12
C SER A 88 4.06 26.05 6.21
N LEU A 89 4.60 24.89 5.88
CA LEU A 89 4.89 23.86 6.87
C LEU A 89 5.83 24.42 7.96
N PRO A 90 5.52 24.19 9.25
CA PRO A 90 6.44 24.50 10.32
C PRO A 90 7.69 23.62 10.22
N SER A 91 8.75 24.04 10.91
CA SER A 91 10.01 23.27 10.97
C SER A 91 9.87 21.97 11.76
N GLU A 92 8.98 21.95 12.76
CA GLU A 92 8.71 20.79 13.61
C GLU A 92 7.25 20.36 13.47
N MET A 93 7.01 19.05 13.37
CA MET A 93 5.67 18.50 13.12
C MET A 93 4.70 18.70 14.29
N ASP A 94 5.20 18.81 15.52
CA ASP A 94 4.40 19.04 16.74
C ASP A 94 3.77 20.44 16.80
N GLN A 95 4.25 21.37 15.97
CA GLN A 95 3.68 22.71 15.81
C GLN A 95 2.43 22.72 14.93
N ILE A 96 2.10 21.60 14.27
CA ILE A 96 0.90 21.46 13.44
C ILE A 96 -0.29 21.18 14.36
N THR A 97 -1.04 22.23 14.71
CA THR A 97 -2.25 22.12 15.55
C THR A 97 -3.51 21.84 14.74
N GLU A 98 -3.51 22.23 13.46
CA GLU A 98 -4.63 22.01 12.52
C GLU A 98 -4.15 21.14 11.37
N HIS A 99 -4.85 20.03 11.14
CA HIS A 99 -4.48 19.11 10.08
C HIS A 99 -5.04 19.51 8.72
N GLY A 100 -4.30 19.22 7.65
CA GLY A 100 -4.65 19.65 6.30
C GLY A 100 -3.93 18.88 5.21
N LEU A 101 -4.26 19.21 3.96
CA LEU A 101 -3.66 18.64 2.76
C LEU A 101 -2.24 19.19 2.57
N LEU A 102 -1.31 18.35 2.13
CA LEU A 102 0.01 18.77 1.67
C LEU A 102 -0.04 19.02 0.16
N TYR A 103 0.49 20.16 -0.26
CA TYR A 103 0.53 20.56 -1.66
C TYR A 103 1.32 19.59 -2.53
N LEU A 104 0.83 19.38 -3.76
CA LEU A 104 1.57 18.69 -4.81
C LEU A 104 1.49 19.56 -6.08
N PRO A 105 2.62 19.78 -6.78
CA PRO A 105 2.68 20.75 -7.88
C PRO A 105 1.99 20.29 -9.17
N GLY A 106 1.72 19.00 -9.32
CA GLY A 106 1.08 18.47 -10.53
C GLY A 106 -0.03 17.47 -10.25
N ASP A 107 -0.46 16.85 -11.34
CA ASP A 107 -1.65 16.01 -11.35
C ASP A 107 -1.37 14.62 -10.80
N TYR A 108 -2.37 14.03 -10.16
CA TYR A 108 -2.28 12.70 -9.58
C TYR A 108 -3.63 11.98 -9.63
N VAL A 109 -3.62 10.71 -9.25
CA VAL A 109 -4.82 9.88 -9.15
C VAL A 109 -4.90 9.31 -7.74
N VAL A 110 -6.07 9.41 -7.13
CA VAL A 110 -6.34 8.92 -5.77
C VAL A 110 -6.88 7.48 -5.79
N PRO A 111 -6.87 6.75 -4.66
CA PRO A 111 -7.46 5.43 -4.61
C PRO A 111 -8.97 5.42 -4.88
N GLY A 112 -9.74 6.32 -4.27
CA GLY A 112 -11.20 6.42 -4.45
C GLY A 112 -11.99 6.40 -3.15
N GLY A 113 -13.30 6.63 -3.27
CA GLY A 113 -14.19 6.78 -2.11
C GLY A 113 -13.77 7.93 -1.20
N ARG A 114 -13.63 7.68 0.09
CA ARG A 114 -13.19 8.67 1.10
C ARG A 114 -11.72 9.09 1.00
N PHE A 115 -10.92 8.46 0.13
CA PHE A 115 -9.50 8.74 -0.03
C PHE A 115 -9.29 9.77 -1.15
N ASN A 116 -9.11 11.03 -0.74
CA ASN A 116 -8.92 12.18 -1.63
C ASN A 116 -7.45 12.63 -1.74
N GLU A 117 -6.56 11.85 -1.15
CA GLU A 117 -5.13 12.06 -1.11
C GLU A 117 -4.41 11.12 -2.08
N MET A 118 -3.20 11.51 -2.46
CA MET A 118 -2.27 10.63 -3.14
C MET A 118 -1.63 9.67 -2.13
N TYR A 119 -1.84 8.37 -2.31
CA TYR A 119 -1.27 7.31 -1.47
C TYR A 119 0.01 6.71 -2.06
N GLY A 120 0.95 6.33 -1.21
CA GLY A 120 2.29 5.89 -1.61
C GLY A 120 2.29 4.61 -2.45
N TRP A 121 1.83 3.48 -1.90
CA TRP A 121 1.93 2.18 -2.58
C TRP A 121 0.80 1.94 -3.60
N ASP A 122 -0.41 2.48 -3.38
CA ASP A 122 -1.53 2.45 -4.32
C ASP A 122 -1.13 3.01 -5.70
N SER A 123 -0.29 4.06 -5.68
CA SER A 123 0.23 4.72 -6.87
C SER A 123 0.93 3.75 -7.82
N TYR A 124 1.54 2.67 -7.33
CA TYR A 124 2.15 1.66 -8.21
C TYR A 124 1.12 1.00 -9.11
N PHE A 125 0.06 0.47 -8.51
CA PHE A 125 -0.98 -0.23 -9.24
C PHE A 125 -1.75 0.73 -10.15
N ILE A 126 -1.97 1.97 -9.70
CA ILE A 126 -2.56 3.03 -10.52
C ILE A 126 -1.68 3.34 -11.74
N VAL A 127 -0.36 3.51 -11.56
CA VAL A 127 0.58 3.75 -12.67
C VAL A 127 0.50 2.63 -13.70
N LEU A 128 0.47 1.36 -13.27
CA LEU A 128 0.29 0.24 -14.20
C LEU A 128 -1.03 0.35 -14.99
N GLY A 129 -2.12 0.67 -14.31
CA GLY A 129 -3.43 0.88 -14.93
C GLY A 129 -3.45 2.01 -15.96
N LEU A 130 -2.91 3.18 -15.59
CA LEU A 130 -2.80 4.35 -16.47
C LEU A 130 -1.99 4.02 -17.73
N LEU A 131 -0.85 3.34 -17.58
CA LEU A 131 -0.04 2.92 -18.73
C LEU A 131 -0.79 1.93 -19.63
N ARG A 132 -1.62 1.05 -19.07
CA ARG A 132 -2.46 0.12 -19.87
C ARG A 132 -3.55 0.81 -20.68
N ASP A 133 -4.02 1.97 -20.23
CA ASP A 133 -5.00 2.78 -20.95
C ASP A 133 -4.37 3.91 -21.79
N GLY A 134 -3.04 4.03 -21.79
CA GLY A 134 -2.28 4.98 -22.59
C GLY A 134 -2.14 6.37 -21.98
N GLU A 135 -2.47 6.54 -20.70
CA GLU A 135 -2.39 7.80 -19.95
C GLU A 135 -0.95 8.04 -19.44
N ILE A 136 0.01 8.08 -20.37
CA ILE A 136 1.46 8.08 -20.07
C ILE A 136 1.89 9.33 -19.29
N GLU A 137 1.41 10.52 -19.67
CA GLU A 137 1.76 11.77 -18.99
C GLU A 137 1.22 11.81 -17.56
N LEU A 138 0.01 11.29 -17.32
CA LEU A 138 -0.55 11.20 -15.98
C LEU A 138 0.20 10.17 -15.12
N ALA A 139 0.61 9.04 -15.71
CA ALA A 139 1.46 8.07 -15.03
C ALA A 139 2.85 8.65 -14.66
N LYS A 140 3.44 9.47 -15.55
CA LYS A 140 4.67 10.22 -15.27
C LYS A 140 4.45 11.25 -14.16
N SER A 141 3.35 12.02 -14.22
CA SER A 141 3.00 13.01 -13.19
C SER A 141 2.79 12.36 -11.81
N GLN A 142 2.17 11.17 -11.74
CA GLN A 142 2.09 10.39 -10.51
C GLN A 142 3.47 10.12 -9.90
N VAL A 143 4.44 9.68 -10.72
CA VAL A 143 5.81 9.46 -10.24
C VAL A 143 6.47 10.78 -9.81
N ASP A 144 6.30 11.85 -10.58
CA ASP A 144 6.86 13.17 -10.28
C ASP A 144 6.32 13.72 -8.95
N GLN A 145 5.06 13.47 -8.61
CA GLN A 145 4.51 13.84 -7.30
C GLN A 145 5.13 13.05 -6.14
N LEU A 146 5.43 11.76 -6.32
CA LEU A 146 6.17 10.98 -5.29
C LEU A 146 7.59 11.52 -5.10
N ILE A 147 8.24 11.92 -6.18
CA ILE A 147 9.57 12.53 -6.15
C ILE A 147 9.53 13.87 -5.42
N TYR A 148 8.52 14.69 -5.71
CA TYR A 148 8.29 15.93 -4.98
C TYR A 148 8.14 15.69 -3.48
N GLN A 149 7.38 14.67 -3.05
CA GLN A 149 7.26 14.34 -1.62
C GLN A 149 8.61 14.00 -0.98
N ILE A 150 9.49 13.27 -1.68
CA ILE A 150 10.82 12.97 -1.16
C ILE A 150 11.63 14.26 -0.97
N GLU A 151 11.65 15.13 -1.97
CA GLU A 151 12.44 16.36 -1.98
C GLU A 151 11.93 17.40 -0.98
N HIS A 152 10.60 17.48 -0.80
CA HIS A 152 9.96 18.54 -0.02
C HIS A 152 9.46 18.12 1.36
N TYR A 153 9.19 16.82 1.56
CA TYR A 153 8.66 16.24 2.79
C TYR A 153 9.54 15.11 3.37
N GLY A 154 10.65 14.78 2.71
CA GLY A 154 11.71 13.90 3.21
C GLY A 154 11.56 12.43 2.83
N THR A 155 10.38 11.97 2.43
CA THR A 155 10.14 10.61 1.92
C THR A 155 8.80 10.54 1.18
N ILE A 156 8.49 9.40 0.57
CA ILE A 156 7.13 9.10 0.12
C ILE A 156 6.26 8.91 1.37
N LEU A 157 5.20 9.70 1.49
CA LEU A 157 4.29 9.65 2.61
C LEU A 157 3.25 8.53 2.40
N ASN A 158 2.63 8.10 3.50
CA ASN A 158 1.47 7.20 3.45
C ASN A 158 0.39 7.81 2.55
N ALA A 159 0.04 9.08 2.82
CA ALA A 159 -0.64 9.94 1.88
C ALA A 159 -0.27 11.41 2.15
N ASN A 160 -0.58 12.33 1.24
CA ASN A 160 -0.18 13.74 1.33
C ASN A 160 -1.04 14.57 2.32
N ARG A 161 -1.08 14.17 3.60
CA ARG A 161 -1.73 14.89 4.71
C ARG A 161 -0.75 15.20 5.83
N SER A 162 -0.97 16.29 6.55
CA SER A 162 -0.03 16.71 7.60
C SER A 162 0.11 15.71 8.75
N TYR A 163 -0.96 14.99 9.14
CA TYR A 163 -0.88 13.91 10.15
C TYR A 163 -0.11 12.66 9.67
N LEU A 164 0.27 12.61 8.39
CA LEU A 164 1.01 11.50 7.76
C LEU A 164 2.47 11.84 7.46
N LEU A 165 2.94 13.07 7.78
CA LEU A 165 4.33 13.50 7.56
C LEU A 165 5.38 12.58 8.22
N SER A 166 4.98 11.84 9.26
CA SER A 166 5.87 10.94 10.01
C SER A 166 5.74 9.46 9.60
N ARG A 167 4.99 9.15 8.54
CA ARG A 167 4.65 7.77 8.16
C ARG A 167 4.74 7.58 6.65
N SER A 168 5.49 6.56 6.22
CA SER A 168 5.60 6.15 4.82
C SER A 168 4.61 5.03 4.45
N GLN A 169 4.85 4.34 3.35
CA GLN A 169 4.15 3.15 2.86
C GLN A 169 5.13 2.22 2.11
N PRO A 170 4.76 0.96 1.78
CA PRO A 170 5.64 0.04 1.07
C PRO A 170 6.31 0.66 -0.18
N PRO A 171 7.65 0.56 -0.34
CA PRO A 171 8.36 1.36 -1.35
C PRO A 171 8.36 0.72 -2.75
N PHE A 172 7.36 1.08 -3.56
CA PHE A 172 7.22 0.66 -4.97
C PHE A 172 7.73 1.71 -5.99
N LEU A 173 8.50 2.72 -5.58
CA LEU A 173 8.92 3.83 -6.46
C LEU A 173 9.70 3.37 -7.69
N THR A 174 10.71 2.53 -7.53
CA THR A 174 11.59 2.14 -8.63
C THR A 174 10.90 1.31 -9.73
N PRO A 175 9.99 0.35 -9.43
CA PRO A 175 9.24 -0.30 -10.49
C PRO A 175 8.24 0.65 -11.19
N MET A 176 7.70 1.67 -10.51
CA MET A 176 6.90 2.72 -11.18
C MET A 176 7.73 3.50 -12.20
N ILE A 177 8.91 3.98 -11.78
CA ILE A 177 9.84 4.74 -12.63
C ILE A 177 10.20 3.92 -13.88
N LEU A 178 10.56 2.65 -13.69
CA LEU A 178 10.94 1.78 -14.80
C LEU A 178 9.76 1.49 -15.75
N ALA A 179 8.55 1.31 -15.22
CA ALA A 179 7.35 1.10 -16.05
C ALA A 179 7.06 2.32 -16.95
N VAL A 180 7.16 3.54 -16.40
CA VAL A 180 7.02 4.78 -17.18
C VAL A 180 8.17 4.93 -18.18
N TYR A 181 9.41 4.70 -17.75
CA TYR A 181 10.59 4.78 -18.64
C TYR A 181 10.50 3.79 -19.81
N GLU A 182 9.96 2.59 -19.60
CA GLU A 182 9.75 1.62 -20.69
C GLU A 182 8.86 2.18 -21.81
N GLN A 183 7.91 3.06 -21.49
CA GLN A 183 7.05 3.74 -22.47
C GLN A 183 7.66 5.01 -23.07
N THR A 184 8.40 5.80 -22.27
CA THR A 184 8.89 7.12 -22.70
C THR A 184 10.31 7.10 -23.26
N GLN A 185 11.15 6.17 -22.80
CA GLN A 185 12.60 6.13 -23.04
C GLN A 185 13.32 7.45 -22.68
N ASP A 186 12.72 8.24 -21.78
CA ASP A 186 13.23 9.56 -21.37
C ASP A 186 14.37 9.40 -20.35
N LYS A 187 15.62 9.38 -20.86
CA LYS A 187 16.82 9.24 -20.03
C LYS A 187 17.13 10.47 -19.19
N ASP A 188 16.68 11.66 -19.61
CA ASP A 188 16.95 12.88 -18.86
C ASP A 188 16.04 12.96 -17.64
N TRP A 189 14.76 12.61 -17.80
CA TRP A 189 13.85 12.36 -16.68
C TRP A 189 14.39 11.26 -15.77
N LEU A 190 14.79 10.11 -16.32
CA LEU A 190 15.32 9.03 -15.48
C LEU A 190 16.56 9.46 -14.66
N ARG A 191 17.43 10.29 -15.25
CA ARG A 191 18.60 10.84 -14.56
C ARG A 191 18.22 11.85 -13.48
N SER A 192 17.21 12.69 -13.70
CA SER A 192 16.80 13.69 -12.71
C SER A 192 16.24 13.07 -11.44
N LEU A 193 15.64 11.88 -11.52
CA LEU A 193 15.04 11.21 -10.36
C LEU A 193 16.03 10.50 -9.43
N LEU A 194 17.25 10.21 -9.89
CA LEU A 194 18.16 9.28 -9.19
C LEU A 194 18.49 9.74 -7.77
N GLY A 195 18.72 11.05 -7.55
CA GLY A 195 19.02 11.58 -6.21
C GLY A 195 17.88 11.40 -5.21
N ALA A 196 16.63 11.60 -5.65
CA ALA A 196 15.46 11.37 -4.82
C ALA A 196 15.24 9.87 -4.55
N VAL A 197 15.44 9.02 -5.55
CA VAL A 197 15.37 7.55 -5.39
C VAL A 197 16.38 7.05 -4.35
N GLU A 198 17.63 7.52 -4.42
CA GLU A 198 18.66 7.17 -3.44
C GLU A 198 18.29 7.67 -2.05
N SER A 199 17.79 8.91 -1.92
CA SER A 199 17.32 9.47 -0.65
C SER A 199 16.18 8.64 -0.04
N HIS A 200 15.22 8.21 -0.86
CA HIS A 200 14.12 7.35 -0.40
C HIS A 200 14.60 5.95 -0.02
N TYR A 201 15.58 5.38 -0.72
CA TYR A 201 16.23 4.14 -0.27
C TYR A 201 16.90 4.32 1.10
N TYR A 202 17.62 5.43 1.29
CA TYR A 202 18.29 5.73 2.56
C TYR A 202 17.32 5.82 3.74
N TYR A 203 16.11 6.37 3.54
CA TYR A 203 15.05 6.39 4.57
C TYR A 203 14.83 5.00 5.20
N TRP A 204 14.83 3.94 4.40
CA TRP A 204 14.57 2.57 4.87
C TRP A 204 15.78 1.82 5.43
N ILE A 205 16.99 2.25 5.08
CA ILE A 205 18.25 1.56 5.44
C ILE A 205 19.06 2.31 6.50
N VAL A 206 18.43 3.22 7.25
CA VAL A 206 18.99 3.85 8.44
C VAL A 206 18.09 3.61 9.65
N PRO A 207 18.59 3.69 10.91
CA PRO A 207 17.73 3.64 12.08
C PRO A 207 16.68 4.77 12.06
N PRO A 208 15.43 4.52 12.52
CA PRO A 208 14.99 3.32 13.25
C PRO A 208 14.51 2.16 12.37
N HIS A 209 14.41 2.32 11.05
CA HIS A 209 13.95 1.28 10.12
C HIS A 209 15.00 0.17 9.94
N LEU A 210 16.29 0.50 9.83
CA LEU A 210 17.34 -0.51 9.79
C LEU A 210 17.49 -1.18 11.16
N ASN A 211 17.31 -2.51 11.20
CA ASN A 211 17.74 -3.32 12.32
C ASN A 211 19.22 -3.70 12.15
N GLN A 212 20.09 -3.13 12.98
CA GLN A 212 21.54 -3.36 12.89
C GLN A 212 21.96 -4.81 13.18
N SER A 213 21.17 -5.58 13.95
CA SER A 213 21.51 -6.95 14.31
C SER A 213 21.30 -7.94 13.16
N THR A 214 20.29 -7.71 12.32
CA THR A 214 19.99 -8.54 11.16
C THR A 214 20.53 -7.96 9.85
N GLY A 215 20.74 -6.64 9.77
CA GLY A 215 21.02 -5.93 8.53
C GLY A 215 19.79 -5.76 7.62
N LEU A 216 18.60 -6.16 8.10
CA LEU A 216 17.33 -6.02 7.40
C LEU A 216 16.54 -4.84 7.97
N SER A 217 15.57 -4.36 7.18
CA SER A 217 14.71 -3.24 7.57
C SER A 217 13.39 -3.72 8.17
N ARG A 218 12.78 -2.87 8.98
CA ARG A 218 11.44 -3.01 9.57
C ARG A 218 10.60 -1.77 9.27
N TYR A 219 9.29 -1.91 9.39
CA TYR A 219 8.39 -0.75 9.51
C TYR A 219 8.55 -0.16 10.91
N CYS A 220 8.76 1.16 11.00
CA CYS A 220 8.97 1.89 12.24
C CYS A 220 8.63 3.38 12.06
N ALA A 221 7.35 3.65 11.78
CA ALA A 221 6.83 5.00 11.54
C ALA A 221 7.30 5.98 12.63
N LEU A 222 7.71 7.18 12.27
CA LEU A 222 8.42 8.11 13.16
C LEU A 222 7.52 8.81 14.18
N GLY A 223 6.21 8.88 13.94
CA GLY A 223 5.25 9.60 14.79
C GLY A 223 5.01 8.94 16.15
N GLU A 224 4.44 9.74 17.06
CA GLU A 224 4.15 9.37 18.45
C GLU A 224 2.66 9.57 18.79
N GLY A 225 2.21 8.91 19.86
CA GLY A 225 0.83 9.00 20.34
C GLY A 225 -0.23 8.46 19.36
N PRO A 226 -1.52 8.57 19.70
CA PRO A 226 -2.60 8.07 18.85
C PRO A 226 -2.62 8.77 17.49
N ALA A 227 -2.83 7.98 16.44
CA ALA A 227 -3.01 8.51 15.09
C ALA A 227 -4.34 9.30 14.98
N PRO A 228 -4.31 10.60 14.62
CA PRO A 228 -5.49 11.48 14.64
C PRO A 228 -6.67 10.96 13.79
N GLU A 229 -6.38 10.43 12.61
CA GLU A 229 -7.36 9.88 11.66
C GLU A 229 -8.12 8.67 12.22
N VAL A 230 -7.52 7.96 13.17
CA VAL A 230 -8.10 6.76 13.80
C VAL A 230 -9.08 7.14 14.90
N LEU A 231 -8.79 8.21 15.63
CA LEU A 231 -9.64 8.71 16.71
C LEU A 231 -11.00 9.18 16.20
N VAL A 232 -11.02 9.75 15.00
CA VAL A 232 -12.24 10.30 14.40
C VAL A 232 -12.94 9.27 13.53
N SER A 233 -12.18 8.53 12.72
CA SER A 233 -12.72 7.94 11.51
C SER A 233 -12.84 6.41 11.53
N GLU A 234 -12.26 5.75 12.54
CA GLU A 234 -12.38 4.31 12.79
C GLU A 234 -13.26 4.02 14.02
N THR A 235 -14.47 4.57 14.00
CA THR A 235 -15.48 4.33 15.02
C THR A 235 -16.48 3.25 14.58
N ASP A 236 -16.99 2.48 15.54
CA ASP A 236 -18.11 1.57 15.29
C ASP A 236 -19.47 2.27 15.45
N ASP A 237 -20.57 1.55 15.21
CA ASP A 237 -21.93 2.06 15.33
C ASP A 237 -22.30 2.57 16.74
N LEU A 238 -21.50 2.22 17.76
CA LEU A 238 -21.64 2.67 19.14
C LEU A 238 -20.74 3.87 19.47
N GLY A 239 -20.00 4.39 18.48
CA GLY A 239 -19.07 5.50 18.63
C GLY A 239 -17.76 5.12 19.33
N ARG A 240 -17.46 3.82 19.51
CA ARG A 240 -16.19 3.36 20.10
C ARG A 240 -15.09 3.46 19.05
N THR A 241 -13.97 4.06 19.42
CA THR A 241 -12.79 4.14 18.53
C THR A 241 -12.14 2.75 18.36
N HIS A 242 -11.26 2.62 17.37
CA HIS A 242 -10.36 1.47 17.23
C HIS A 242 -9.63 1.13 18.54
N TYR A 243 -9.11 2.15 19.22
CA TYR A 243 -8.39 1.98 20.49
C TYR A 243 -9.29 1.51 21.63
N ASP A 244 -10.55 1.94 21.69
CA ASP A 244 -11.52 1.45 22.67
C ASP A 244 -11.83 -0.04 22.47
N ARG A 245 -12.02 -0.45 21.21
CA ARG A 245 -12.26 -1.85 20.83
C ARG A 245 -11.07 -2.74 21.19
N ILE A 246 -9.84 -2.28 21.00
CA ILE A 246 -8.63 -3.02 21.38
C ILE A 246 -8.47 -3.14 22.90
N ARG A 247 -8.71 -2.07 23.66
CA ARG A 247 -8.70 -2.16 25.14
C ARG A 247 -9.74 -3.17 25.64
N GLU A 248 -10.93 -3.17 25.06
CA GLU A 248 -11.95 -4.18 25.35
C GLU A 248 -11.47 -5.60 25.00
N TYR A 249 -10.79 -5.79 23.87
CA TYR A 249 -10.22 -7.06 23.49
C TYR A 249 -9.19 -7.56 24.53
N TYR A 250 -8.21 -6.74 24.92
CA TYR A 250 -7.21 -7.12 25.92
C TYR A 250 -7.79 -7.41 27.31
N ARG A 251 -8.93 -6.81 27.67
CA ARG A 251 -9.63 -7.15 28.93
C ARG A 251 -10.31 -8.51 28.89
N ARG A 252 -10.73 -8.97 27.70
CA ARG A 252 -11.57 -10.17 27.53
C ARG A 252 -10.78 -11.40 27.09
N PHE A 253 -9.73 -11.21 26.32
CA PHE A 253 -9.01 -12.31 25.67
C PHE A 253 -7.56 -12.37 26.15
N GLU A 254 -7.09 -13.59 26.39
CA GLU A 254 -5.68 -13.87 26.63
C GLU A 254 -4.92 -13.85 25.29
N VAL A 255 -3.82 -13.10 25.23
CA VAL A 255 -2.99 -12.98 24.02
C VAL A 255 -1.61 -13.57 24.32
N MET A 256 -1.27 -14.63 23.59
CA MET A 256 0.00 -15.35 23.73
C MET A 256 1.01 -15.01 22.64
N ALA A 257 0.61 -14.20 21.64
CA ALA A 257 1.46 -13.88 20.50
C ALA A 257 2.61 -12.92 20.83
N TYR A 258 2.46 -12.13 21.90
CA TYR A 258 3.45 -11.19 22.43
C TYR A 258 3.11 -10.85 23.88
N ASP A 259 4.03 -10.19 24.59
CA ASP A 259 3.81 -9.70 25.95
C ASP A 259 2.89 -8.46 25.93
N VAL A 260 1.61 -8.65 26.26
CA VAL A 260 0.59 -7.59 26.29
C VAL A 260 0.96 -6.44 27.24
N SER A 261 1.72 -6.70 28.30
CA SER A 261 2.09 -5.67 29.28
C SER A 261 2.96 -4.55 28.69
N LEU A 262 3.60 -4.80 27.53
CA LEU A 262 4.33 -3.79 26.79
C LEU A 262 3.41 -2.79 26.08
N TYR A 263 2.16 -3.19 25.80
CA TYR A 263 1.22 -2.47 24.94
C TYR A 263 -0.01 -1.96 25.68
N TYR A 264 -0.35 -2.57 26.80
CA TYR A 264 -1.55 -2.26 27.56
C TYR A 264 -1.28 -2.37 29.06
N ASP A 265 -1.52 -1.27 29.77
CA ASP A 265 -1.51 -1.22 31.22
C ASP A 265 -2.90 -1.56 31.76
N LYS A 266 -2.98 -2.74 32.39
CA LYS A 266 -4.23 -3.28 32.96
C LYS A 266 -4.67 -2.53 34.23
N GLU A 267 -3.76 -1.92 34.97
CA GLU A 267 -4.09 -1.19 36.20
C GLU A 267 -4.78 0.14 35.89
N THR A 268 -4.32 0.83 34.85
CA THR A 268 -4.86 2.13 34.42
C THR A 268 -5.86 2.03 33.27
N ASP A 269 -6.02 0.86 32.64
CA ASP A 269 -6.83 0.63 31.44
C ASP A 269 -6.42 1.54 30.27
N THR A 270 -5.10 1.68 30.06
CA THR A 270 -4.51 2.55 29.03
C THR A 270 -3.60 1.79 28.07
N LEU A 271 -3.53 2.28 26.83
CA LEU A 271 -2.57 1.81 25.82
C LEU A 271 -1.27 2.59 25.97
N THR A 272 -0.13 1.91 25.82
CA THR A 272 1.20 2.50 26.02
C THR A 272 1.70 3.24 24.77
N ASP A 273 2.78 4.01 24.92
CA ASP A 273 3.46 4.63 23.76
C ASP A 273 3.96 3.59 22.75
N LEU A 274 4.38 2.41 23.23
CA LEU A 274 4.82 1.32 22.36
C LEU A 274 3.65 0.77 21.53
N PHE A 275 2.43 0.73 22.08
CA PHE A 275 1.24 0.39 21.32
C PHE A 275 1.02 1.35 20.17
N TYR A 276 1.06 2.67 20.43
CA TYR A 276 0.85 3.66 19.39
C TYR A 276 1.97 3.64 18.34
N LYS A 277 3.21 3.35 18.74
CA LYS A 277 4.31 3.10 17.80
C LYS A 277 4.04 1.87 16.92
N GLY A 278 3.51 0.80 17.51
CA GLY A 278 3.07 -0.40 16.82
C GLY A 278 1.97 -0.12 15.80
N ASP A 279 0.89 0.56 16.21
CA ASP A 279 -0.24 0.95 15.34
C ASP A 279 0.24 1.79 14.15
N ARG A 280 1.02 2.86 14.38
CA ARG A 280 1.53 3.70 13.30
C ARG A 280 2.45 2.94 12.34
N SER A 281 3.26 2.01 12.86
CA SER A 281 4.15 1.18 12.03
C SER A 281 3.38 0.11 11.25
N MET A 282 2.30 -0.41 11.82
CA MET A 282 1.36 -1.30 11.15
C MET A 282 0.69 -0.60 9.96
N ARG A 283 0.30 0.67 10.12
CA ARG A 283 -0.21 1.52 9.02
C ARG A 283 0.86 1.87 7.97
N GLU A 284 2.12 2.00 8.37
CA GLU A 284 3.25 2.15 7.43
C GLU A 284 3.43 0.91 6.54
N SER A 285 3.00 -0.26 7.02
CA SER A 285 3.08 -1.50 6.24
C SER A 285 2.00 -1.64 5.17
N GLY A 286 0.91 -0.86 5.26
CA GLY A 286 -0.29 -1.00 4.43
C GLY A 286 -1.21 -2.18 4.79
N PHE A 287 -0.88 -2.95 5.84
CA PHE A 287 -1.65 -4.10 6.31
C PHE A 287 -2.37 -3.81 7.64
N ASP A 288 -3.15 -2.73 7.66
CA ASP A 288 -3.80 -2.19 8.85
C ASP A 288 -5.29 -2.55 8.97
N PRO A 289 -5.74 -3.33 9.98
CA PRO A 289 -4.96 -4.34 10.71
C PRO A 289 -4.99 -5.73 10.04
N SER A 290 -4.10 -6.60 10.51
CA SER A 290 -4.14 -8.07 10.41
C SER A 290 -3.59 -8.67 11.71
N ASN A 291 -3.52 -10.01 11.83
CA ASN A 291 -2.84 -10.70 12.93
C ASN A 291 -1.46 -11.27 12.56
N ARG A 292 -0.89 -10.81 11.43
CA ARG A 292 0.43 -11.24 10.93
C ARG A 292 1.54 -11.14 11.96
N PHE A 293 1.53 -10.11 12.82
CA PHE A 293 2.47 -9.90 13.93
C PHE A 293 1.81 -10.09 15.30
N GLY A 294 0.79 -10.95 15.39
CA GLY A 294 -0.09 -11.06 16.56
C GLY A 294 -1.28 -10.11 16.45
N PRO A 295 -2.22 -10.14 17.42
CA PRO A 295 -3.43 -9.33 17.38
C PRO A 295 -3.20 -7.88 16.95
N PHE A 296 -3.90 -7.46 15.90
CA PHE A 296 -3.87 -6.10 15.34
C PHE A 296 -2.51 -5.62 14.82
N ASN A 297 -1.56 -6.54 14.58
CA ASN A 297 -0.23 -6.24 14.05
C ASN A 297 0.64 -5.32 14.92
N ILE A 298 0.35 -5.18 16.21
CA ILE A 298 1.01 -4.19 17.08
C ILE A 298 2.49 -4.51 17.36
N ASP A 299 2.87 -5.79 17.36
CA ASP A 299 4.26 -6.24 17.60
C ASP A 299 5.18 -6.00 16.38
N ILE A 300 4.65 -5.48 15.24
CA ILE A 300 5.35 -5.29 13.96
C ILE A 300 6.73 -4.62 14.07
N ILE A 301 6.89 -3.70 15.02
CA ILE A 301 8.13 -2.97 15.28
C ILE A 301 9.29 -3.88 15.68
N HIS A 302 9.04 -5.15 15.99
CA HIS A 302 10.05 -6.14 16.37
C HIS A 302 10.36 -7.16 15.27
N TYR A 303 9.78 -6.98 14.07
CA TYR A 303 9.95 -7.89 12.95
C TYR A 303 10.74 -7.26 11.82
N ALA A 304 11.49 -8.08 11.09
CA ALA A 304 11.93 -7.80 9.73
C ALA A 304 10.93 -8.45 8.76
N PRO A 305 10.03 -7.68 8.11
CA PRO A 305 9.01 -8.26 7.25
C PRO A 305 9.58 -8.69 5.89
N VAL A 306 9.13 -9.84 5.37
CA VAL A 306 9.55 -10.33 4.04
C VAL A 306 9.17 -9.36 2.93
N CYS A 307 7.98 -8.76 2.96
CA CYS A 307 7.52 -7.82 1.95
C CYS A 307 8.43 -6.59 1.83
N LEU A 308 8.75 -5.92 2.95
CA LEU A 308 9.61 -4.75 2.95
C LEU A 308 11.01 -5.08 2.42
N ASN A 309 11.60 -6.19 2.88
CA ASN A 309 12.96 -6.53 2.48
C ASN A 309 13.03 -7.03 1.02
N ALA A 310 11.99 -7.68 0.51
CA ALA A 310 11.87 -7.97 -0.92
C ALA A 310 11.74 -6.70 -1.77
N LEU A 311 10.99 -5.69 -1.30
CA LEU A 311 10.87 -4.40 -1.98
C LEU A 311 12.21 -3.64 -1.99
N LEU A 312 12.95 -3.65 -0.89
CA LEU A 312 14.28 -3.03 -0.85
C LEU A 312 15.30 -3.75 -1.74
N TYR A 313 15.21 -5.08 -1.85
CA TYR A 313 15.97 -5.86 -2.83
C TYR A 313 15.62 -5.40 -4.26
N ARG A 314 14.33 -5.22 -4.54
CA ARG A 314 13.87 -4.73 -5.83
C ARG A 314 14.37 -3.32 -6.13
N MET A 315 14.35 -2.42 -5.15
CA MET A 315 14.92 -1.06 -5.30
C MET A 315 16.41 -1.11 -5.62
N GLU A 316 17.18 -1.94 -4.92
CA GLU A 316 18.62 -2.10 -5.18
C GLU A 316 18.89 -2.58 -6.61
N GLN A 317 18.15 -3.61 -7.06
CA GLN A 317 18.22 -4.11 -8.44
C GLN A 317 17.80 -3.07 -9.49
N ASP A 318 16.73 -2.34 -9.23
CA ASP A 318 16.21 -1.34 -10.15
C ASP A 318 17.15 -0.13 -10.23
N ILE A 319 17.75 0.33 -9.13
CA ILE A 319 18.76 1.40 -9.14
C ILE A 319 19.99 0.95 -9.95
N ALA A 320 20.45 -0.29 -9.78
CA ALA A 320 21.51 -0.84 -10.62
C ALA A 320 21.13 -0.84 -12.11
N LYS A 321 19.90 -1.24 -12.46
CA LYS A 321 19.37 -1.20 -13.84
C LYS A 321 19.34 0.23 -14.38
N ILE A 322 18.87 1.20 -13.60
CA ILE A 322 18.82 2.62 -13.95
C ILE A 322 20.24 3.14 -14.23
N LEU A 323 21.20 2.88 -13.34
CA LEU A 323 22.59 3.28 -13.52
C LEU A 323 23.22 2.69 -14.79
N LYS A 324 22.93 1.41 -15.11
CA LYS A 324 23.36 0.78 -16.37
C LYS A 324 22.76 1.50 -17.59
N ILE A 325 21.46 1.81 -17.57
CA ILE A 325 20.76 2.56 -18.64
C ILE A 325 21.39 3.95 -18.87
N LEU A 326 21.80 4.60 -17.77
CA LEU A 326 22.41 5.94 -17.76
C LEU A 326 23.92 5.92 -18.04
N GLY A 327 24.53 4.76 -18.27
CA GLY A 327 25.95 4.62 -18.64
C GLY A 327 26.92 4.61 -17.45
N ASN A 328 26.46 4.25 -16.25
CA ASN A 328 27.27 4.18 -15.02
C ASN A 328 27.38 2.74 -14.46
N PRO A 329 27.93 1.77 -15.21
CA PRO A 329 27.97 0.37 -14.79
C PRO A 329 28.80 0.13 -13.52
N GLN A 330 29.86 0.91 -13.27
CA GLN A 330 30.67 0.76 -12.06
C GLN A 330 29.88 1.11 -10.78
N LEU A 331 29.02 2.12 -10.83
CA LEU A 331 28.13 2.42 -9.72
C LEU A 331 27.05 1.34 -9.59
N ALA A 332 26.58 0.80 -10.70
CA ALA A 332 25.59 -0.28 -10.69
C ALA A 332 26.11 -1.55 -9.99
N GLU A 333 27.41 -1.88 -10.12
CA GLU A 333 28.02 -3.01 -9.42
C GLU A 333 27.88 -2.90 -7.89
N LEU A 334 28.03 -1.69 -7.33
CA LEU A 334 27.83 -1.46 -5.88
C LEU A 334 26.39 -1.75 -5.43
N TRP A 335 25.41 -1.46 -6.28
CA TRP A 335 24.01 -1.75 -6.00
C TRP A 335 23.66 -3.22 -6.20
N ASP A 336 24.27 -3.88 -7.19
CA ASP A 336 24.17 -5.33 -7.36
C ASP A 336 24.75 -6.06 -6.12
N GLU A 337 25.86 -5.60 -5.56
CA GLU A 337 26.45 -6.14 -4.32
C GLU A 337 25.53 -5.95 -3.10
N ARG A 338 24.86 -4.80 -2.99
CA ARG A 338 23.86 -4.54 -1.94
C ARG A 338 22.68 -5.50 -2.06
N ALA A 339 22.13 -5.66 -3.26
CA ALA A 339 21.05 -6.59 -3.54
C ALA A 339 21.45 -8.03 -3.19
N GLN A 340 22.65 -8.45 -3.56
CA GLN A 340 23.16 -9.79 -3.24
C GLN A 340 23.33 -10.00 -1.74
N THR A 341 23.79 -8.97 -1.01
CA THR A 341 23.88 -9.02 0.46
C THR A 341 22.50 -9.16 1.08
N ARG A 342 21.52 -8.35 0.63
CA ARG A 342 20.15 -8.43 1.13
C ARG A 342 19.50 -9.78 0.84
N HIS A 343 19.71 -10.33 -0.36
CA HIS A 343 19.23 -11.66 -0.71
C HIS A 343 19.75 -12.71 0.27
N GLN A 344 21.04 -12.72 0.58
CA GLN A 344 21.61 -13.65 1.59
C GLN A 344 20.99 -13.47 2.98
N LEU A 345 20.69 -12.23 3.38
CA LEU A 345 20.03 -11.95 4.66
C LEU A 345 18.56 -12.38 4.66
N ILE A 346 17.84 -12.21 3.56
CA ILE A 346 16.47 -12.71 3.38
C ILE A 346 16.44 -14.23 3.49
N ASP A 347 17.33 -14.95 2.79
CA ASP A 347 17.44 -16.40 2.91
C ASP A 347 17.80 -16.84 4.33
N LYS A 348 18.72 -16.12 4.98
CA LYS A 348 19.13 -16.46 6.34
C LYS A 348 18.00 -16.26 7.35
N PHE A 349 17.30 -15.14 7.31
CA PHE A 349 16.37 -14.75 8.37
C PHE A 349 14.91 -15.04 8.04
N LEU A 350 14.52 -14.98 6.78
CA LEU A 350 13.11 -14.96 6.37
C LEU A 350 12.67 -16.25 5.66
N TRP A 351 13.59 -16.98 5.01
CA TRP A 351 13.26 -18.31 4.46
C TRP A 351 13.16 -19.37 5.56
N ASP A 352 12.04 -20.09 5.61
CA ASP A 352 11.81 -21.19 6.52
C ASP A 352 11.70 -22.53 5.77
N GLU A 353 12.79 -23.30 5.75
CA GLU A 353 12.84 -24.59 5.04
C GLU A 353 11.76 -25.60 5.49
N PRO A 354 11.45 -25.76 6.80
CA PRO A 354 10.41 -26.68 7.26
C PRO A 354 9.03 -26.39 6.68
N SER A 355 8.55 -25.15 6.76
CA SER A 355 7.25 -24.76 6.18
C SER A 355 7.29 -24.64 4.66
N GLY A 356 8.45 -24.32 4.08
CA GLY A 356 8.57 -24.02 2.65
C GLY A 356 8.01 -22.65 2.29
N LEU A 357 7.97 -21.72 3.25
CA LEU A 357 7.45 -20.37 3.10
C LEU A 357 8.51 -19.34 3.48
N TYR A 358 8.36 -18.13 2.97
CA TYR A 358 9.02 -16.98 3.56
C TYR A 358 8.15 -16.42 4.69
N LEU A 359 8.76 -16.28 5.86
CA LEU A 359 8.16 -15.83 7.11
C LEU A 359 8.83 -14.54 7.58
N ASP A 360 8.19 -13.85 8.52
CA ASP A 360 8.77 -12.68 9.14
C ASP A 360 9.61 -13.05 10.37
N TYR A 361 10.74 -12.36 10.56
CA TYR A 361 11.67 -12.68 11.63
C TYR A 361 11.57 -11.69 12.78
N ASN A 362 11.24 -12.17 13.98
CA ASN A 362 11.24 -11.40 15.21
C ASN A 362 12.66 -11.34 15.78
N PHE A 363 13.29 -10.18 15.75
CA PHE A 363 14.66 -10.02 16.24
C PHE A 363 14.77 -9.83 17.76
N ARG A 364 13.64 -9.75 18.49
CA ARG A 364 13.65 -9.80 19.96
C ARG A 364 13.67 -11.23 20.48
N THR A 365 12.89 -12.12 19.86
CA THR A 365 12.83 -13.55 20.25
C THR A 365 13.81 -14.41 19.47
N ASN A 366 14.36 -13.89 18.36
CA ASN A 366 15.20 -14.61 17.40
C ASN A 366 14.48 -15.77 16.71
N GLU A 367 13.19 -15.61 16.44
CA GLU A 367 12.33 -16.63 15.86
C GLU A 367 11.64 -16.12 14.61
N ARG A 368 11.43 -17.01 13.64
CA ARG A 368 10.49 -16.78 12.55
C ARG A 368 9.08 -17.02 13.07
N ARG A 369 8.17 -16.12 12.75
CA ARG A 369 6.76 -16.30 13.06
C ARG A 369 6.09 -17.08 11.95
N LEU A 370 5.66 -18.30 12.26
CA LEU A 370 4.81 -19.07 11.37
C LEU A 370 3.42 -18.43 11.34
N TYR A 371 3.17 -17.68 10.28
CA TYR A 371 1.88 -17.09 9.96
C TYR A 371 1.77 -17.05 8.43
N GLU A 372 0.95 -17.94 7.89
CA GLU A 372 0.76 -18.10 6.45
C GLU A 372 0.12 -16.82 5.89
N PHE A 373 0.95 -15.95 5.34
CA PHE A 373 0.55 -14.66 4.77
C PHE A 373 1.00 -14.56 3.31
N ALA A 374 0.16 -13.95 2.47
CA ALA A 374 0.40 -13.84 1.03
C ALA A 374 1.66 -13.05 0.65
N THR A 375 2.30 -12.37 1.60
CA THR A 375 3.60 -11.74 1.36
C THR A 375 4.73 -12.72 1.11
N THR A 376 4.53 -14.03 1.34
CA THR A 376 5.44 -15.10 0.90
C THR A 376 5.69 -15.08 -0.63
N PHE A 377 4.77 -14.49 -1.41
CA PHE A 377 4.92 -14.36 -2.87
C PHE A 377 5.78 -13.15 -3.30
N TYR A 378 6.09 -12.20 -2.40
CA TYR A 378 6.93 -11.04 -2.75
C TYR A 378 8.33 -11.45 -3.24
N PRO A 379 9.04 -12.38 -2.58
CA PRO A 379 10.29 -12.96 -3.09
C PRO A 379 10.21 -13.54 -4.51
N LEU A 380 9.09 -14.18 -4.86
CA LEU A 380 8.87 -14.67 -6.21
C LEU A 380 8.65 -13.48 -7.16
N TRP A 381 7.81 -12.52 -6.79
CA TRP A 381 7.52 -11.35 -7.62
C TRP A 381 8.77 -10.53 -7.98
N VAL A 382 9.65 -10.28 -7.02
CA VAL A 382 10.90 -9.52 -7.25
C VAL A 382 12.02 -10.37 -7.87
N GLY A 383 11.85 -11.69 -7.96
CA GLY A 383 12.84 -12.58 -8.55
C GLY A 383 14.05 -12.87 -7.66
N LEU A 384 13.88 -12.87 -6.34
CA LEU A 384 14.96 -13.21 -5.41
C LEU A 384 15.05 -14.71 -5.10
N ALA A 385 13.91 -15.42 -5.09
CA ALA A 385 13.87 -16.83 -4.72
C ALA A 385 14.68 -17.73 -5.67
N SER A 386 15.26 -18.81 -5.17
CA SER A 386 15.73 -19.91 -6.01
C SER A 386 14.56 -20.69 -6.61
N GLU A 387 14.78 -21.43 -7.70
CA GLU A 387 13.76 -22.34 -8.27
C GLU A 387 13.21 -23.32 -7.23
N LYS A 388 14.07 -23.85 -6.34
CA LYS A 388 13.67 -24.74 -5.25
C LYS A 388 12.76 -24.02 -4.24
N GLN A 389 13.11 -22.80 -3.83
CA GLN A 389 12.26 -22.03 -2.91
C GLN A 389 10.92 -21.68 -3.57
N ALA A 390 10.92 -21.27 -4.84
CA ALA A 390 9.70 -20.99 -5.57
C ALA A 390 8.80 -22.24 -5.66
N GLN A 391 9.37 -23.40 -5.98
CA GLN A 391 8.64 -24.67 -5.96
C GLN A 391 8.00 -24.95 -4.60
N ARG A 392 8.76 -24.78 -3.50
CA ARG A 392 8.28 -25.00 -2.14
C ARG A 392 7.14 -24.04 -1.73
N VAL A 393 7.18 -22.78 -2.19
CA VAL A 393 6.06 -21.84 -2.00
C VAL A 393 4.83 -22.31 -2.80
N VAL A 394 5.02 -22.78 -4.04
CA VAL A 394 3.93 -23.29 -4.89
C VAL A 394 3.30 -24.57 -4.34
N GLU A 395 4.09 -25.46 -3.74
CA GLU A 395 3.59 -26.65 -3.04
C GLU A 395 2.63 -26.29 -1.89
N ASN A 396 2.75 -25.07 -1.34
CA ASN A 396 1.90 -24.53 -0.28
C ASN A 396 0.76 -23.63 -0.80
N LEU A 397 0.54 -23.56 -2.12
CA LEU A 397 -0.45 -22.64 -2.71
C LEU A 397 -1.89 -22.90 -2.21
N GLU A 398 -2.20 -24.16 -1.86
CA GLU A 398 -3.51 -24.55 -1.32
C GLU A 398 -3.87 -23.87 0.01
N LEU A 399 -2.88 -23.35 0.75
CA LEU A 399 -3.11 -22.58 1.98
C LEU A 399 -3.74 -21.21 1.71
N PHE A 400 -3.53 -20.66 0.51
CA PHE A 400 -3.94 -19.31 0.14
C PHE A 400 -5.04 -19.31 -0.92
N GLU A 401 -5.09 -20.32 -1.78
CA GLU A 401 -6.00 -20.34 -2.90
C GLU A 401 -7.45 -20.59 -2.47
N ALA A 402 -8.32 -19.64 -2.81
CA ALA A 402 -9.75 -19.67 -2.55
C ALA A 402 -10.54 -19.74 -3.88
N PRO A 403 -11.88 -19.94 -3.84
CA PRO A 403 -12.71 -19.89 -5.05
C PRO A 403 -12.61 -18.55 -5.80
N GLY A 404 -12.53 -17.44 -5.07
CA GLY A 404 -12.48 -16.07 -5.61
C GLY A 404 -11.08 -15.52 -5.90
N GLY A 405 -10.02 -16.30 -5.70
CA GLY A 405 -8.64 -15.86 -5.93
C GLY A 405 -7.71 -16.25 -4.79
N LEU A 406 -6.99 -15.29 -4.24
CA LEU A 406 -5.97 -15.49 -3.20
C LEU A 406 -6.38 -14.83 -1.88
N LEU A 407 -6.34 -15.59 -0.80
CA LEU A 407 -6.49 -15.10 0.57
C LEU A 407 -5.29 -14.26 0.98
N THR A 408 -5.54 -13.25 1.82
CA THR A 408 -4.47 -12.46 2.45
C THR A 408 -3.65 -13.28 3.43
N SER A 409 -4.34 -14.10 4.24
CA SER A 409 -3.73 -15.04 5.17
C SER A 409 -4.58 -16.31 5.28
N ALA A 410 -4.07 -17.37 5.90
CA ALA A 410 -4.84 -18.59 6.16
C ALA A 410 -5.77 -18.48 7.40
N HIS A 411 -5.88 -17.31 8.03
CA HIS A 411 -6.48 -17.14 9.36
C HIS A 411 -7.67 -16.19 9.33
N VAL A 412 -8.84 -16.64 9.82
CA VAL A 412 -10.03 -15.77 9.96
C VAL A 412 -10.00 -15.10 11.33
N THR A 413 -9.80 -13.78 11.33
CA THR A 413 -9.53 -13.02 12.57
C THR A 413 -10.52 -11.89 12.82
N GLY A 414 -11.30 -11.51 11.81
CA GLY A 414 -12.12 -10.30 11.82
C GLY A 414 -11.35 -9.02 11.50
N ASN A 415 -10.06 -9.10 11.16
CA ASN A 415 -9.32 -7.99 10.59
C ASN A 415 -9.48 -7.94 9.06
N GLN A 416 -9.34 -6.77 8.46
CA GLN A 416 -9.50 -6.61 7.01
C GLN A 416 -8.36 -7.20 6.17
N TRP A 417 -7.14 -7.28 6.70
CA TRP A 417 -5.99 -7.89 6.02
C TRP A 417 -5.72 -9.33 6.47
N ASP A 418 -6.77 -10.13 6.61
CA ASP A 418 -6.73 -11.55 6.94
C ASP A 418 -7.82 -12.30 6.16
N ALA A 419 -7.90 -13.63 6.27
CA ALA A 419 -9.05 -14.35 5.72
C ALA A 419 -10.37 -13.79 6.31
N PRO A 420 -11.45 -13.75 5.52
CA PRO A 420 -11.60 -14.36 4.18
C PRO A 420 -11.26 -13.43 3.02
N PHE A 421 -10.62 -12.29 3.28
CA PHE A 421 -10.47 -11.23 2.29
C PHE A 421 -9.27 -11.43 1.36
N GLY A 422 -9.47 -11.10 0.10
CA GLY A 422 -8.44 -11.00 -0.94
C GLY A 422 -8.37 -9.59 -1.51
N TRP A 423 -7.16 -9.18 -1.86
CA TRP A 423 -6.87 -7.82 -2.32
C TRP A 423 -6.18 -7.87 -3.69
N ALA A 424 -6.55 -6.93 -4.55
CA ALA A 424 -6.02 -6.82 -5.91
C ALA A 424 -4.48 -6.72 -5.95
N PRO A 425 -3.81 -5.89 -5.12
CA PRO A 425 -2.36 -5.86 -5.00
C PRO A 425 -1.69 -7.22 -4.77
N LEU A 426 -2.18 -7.97 -3.76
CA LEU A 426 -1.60 -9.26 -3.38
C LEU A 426 -1.82 -10.32 -4.46
N THR A 427 -2.99 -10.29 -5.11
CA THR A 427 -3.30 -11.18 -6.23
C THR A 427 -2.35 -10.93 -7.40
N LEU A 428 -2.14 -9.66 -7.80
CA LEU A 428 -1.23 -9.33 -8.89
C LEU A 428 0.21 -9.76 -8.57
N ILE A 429 0.70 -9.44 -7.37
CA ILE A 429 2.06 -9.81 -6.92
C ILE A 429 2.25 -11.33 -6.96
N ALA A 430 1.27 -12.11 -6.45
CA ALA A 430 1.35 -13.56 -6.47
C ALA A 430 1.36 -14.11 -7.91
N VAL A 431 0.45 -13.66 -8.76
CA VAL A 431 0.35 -14.11 -10.16
C VAL A 431 1.62 -13.79 -10.94
N GLU A 432 2.15 -12.57 -10.82
CA GLU A 432 3.41 -12.19 -11.48
C GLU A 432 4.61 -12.95 -10.92
N GLY A 433 4.64 -13.21 -9.61
CA GLY A 433 5.64 -14.08 -8.98
C GLY A 433 5.60 -15.49 -9.54
N LEU A 434 4.42 -16.10 -9.64
CA LEU A 434 4.23 -17.43 -10.25
C LEU A 434 4.70 -17.45 -11.70
N TYR A 435 4.33 -16.44 -12.50
CA TYR A 435 4.78 -16.32 -13.89
C TYR A 435 6.29 -16.21 -14.03
N ARG A 436 6.96 -15.49 -13.12
CA ARG A 436 8.42 -15.32 -13.16
C ARG A 436 9.16 -16.66 -13.04
N TYR A 437 8.61 -17.61 -12.29
CA TYR A 437 9.20 -18.94 -12.06
C TYR A 437 8.59 -20.04 -12.93
N GLY A 438 7.80 -19.69 -13.94
CA GLY A 438 7.25 -20.64 -14.90
C GLY A 438 5.96 -21.35 -14.48
N TYR A 439 5.40 -21.02 -13.32
CA TYR A 439 4.11 -21.54 -12.81
C TYR A 439 2.91 -20.82 -13.43
N ARG A 440 2.85 -20.84 -14.77
CA ARG A 440 1.82 -20.13 -15.54
C ARG A 440 0.43 -20.68 -15.29
N SER A 441 0.27 -21.99 -15.21
CA SER A 441 -1.04 -22.61 -14.97
C SER A 441 -1.63 -22.20 -13.62
N GLU A 442 -0.81 -22.10 -12.58
CA GLU A 442 -1.21 -21.62 -11.25
C GLU A 442 -1.55 -20.14 -11.27
N GLY A 443 -0.71 -19.32 -11.92
CA GLY A 443 -0.95 -17.88 -12.06
C GLY A 443 -2.22 -17.56 -12.86
N ASP A 444 -2.44 -18.25 -13.98
CA ASP A 444 -3.63 -18.11 -14.83
C ASP A 444 -4.90 -18.52 -14.06
N ARG A 445 -4.83 -19.59 -13.26
CA ARG A 445 -5.92 -20.07 -12.42
C ARG A 445 -6.30 -19.04 -11.35
N ILE A 446 -5.33 -18.52 -10.59
CA ILE A 446 -5.58 -17.55 -9.52
C ILE A 446 -6.04 -16.20 -10.10
N GLY A 447 -5.36 -15.71 -11.13
CA GLY A 447 -5.73 -14.47 -11.80
C GLY A 447 -7.12 -14.56 -12.43
N GLY A 448 -7.45 -15.68 -13.08
CA GLY A 448 -8.76 -15.94 -13.66
C GLY A 448 -9.89 -15.95 -12.63
N LYS A 449 -9.69 -16.61 -11.49
CA LYS A 449 -10.64 -16.60 -10.37
C LYS A 449 -10.95 -15.19 -9.87
N PHE A 450 -9.91 -14.38 -9.65
CA PHE A 450 -10.07 -13.01 -9.17
C PHE A 450 -10.70 -12.09 -10.22
N ILE A 451 -10.30 -12.19 -11.49
CA ILE A 451 -10.95 -11.47 -12.60
C ILE A 451 -12.44 -11.83 -12.67
N ASN A 452 -12.79 -13.10 -12.52
CA ASN A 452 -14.19 -13.54 -12.53
C ASN A 452 -14.98 -12.97 -11.37
N LEU A 453 -14.43 -13.05 -10.14
CA LEU A 453 -15.03 -12.44 -8.95
C LEU A 453 -15.31 -10.96 -9.16
N VAL A 454 -14.29 -10.18 -9.52
CA VAL A 454 -14.43 -8.73 -9.72
C VAL A 454 -15.42 -8.40 -10.84
N THR A 455 -15.41 -9.17 -11.94
CA THR A 455 -16.36 -8.96 -13.05
C THR A 455 -17.79 -9.26 -12.62
N GLN A 456 -18.02 -10.32 -11.86
CA GLN A 456 -19.37 -10.69 -11.42
C GLN A 456 -19.91 -9.67 -10.40
N GLU A 457 -19.07 -9.18 -9.48
CA GLU A 457 -19.46 -8.13 -8.54
C GLU A 457 -19.67 -6.78 -9.23
N PHE A 458 -18.88 -6.46 -10.24
CA PHE A 458 -19.10 -5.28 -11.09
C PHE A 458 -20.46 -5.31 -11.77
N GLU A 459 -20.91 -6.47 -12.29
CA GLU A 459 -22.22 -6.60 -12.92
C GLU A 459 -23.38 -6.46 -11.93
N LYS A 460 -23.18 -6.87 -10.68
CA LYS A 460 -24.19 -6.75 -9.62
C LYS A 460 -24.29 -5.31 -9.10
N THR A 461 -23.15 -4.67 -8.86
CA THR A 461 -23.10 -3.38 -8.15
C THR A 461 -22.95 -2.17 -9.08
N GLY A 462 -22.46 -2.38 -10.30
CA GLY A 462 -22.08 -1.31 -11.24
C GLY A 462 -20.76 -0.63 -10.90
N THR A 463 -20.01 -1.13 -9.91
CA THR A 463 -18.79 -0.50 -9.37
C THR A 463 -17.68 -1.52 -9.10
N LEU A 464 -16.42 -1.08 -9.13
CA LEU A 464 -15.29 -1.84 -8.59
C LEU A 464 -14.99 -1.33 -7.18
N LEU A 465 -14.63 -2.23 -6.28
CA LEU A 465 -14.42 -1.93 -4.86
C LEU A 465 -12.98 -2.19 -4.43
N GLU A 466 -12.68 -1.78 -3.20
CA GLU A 466 -11.37 -1.87 -2.58
C GLU A 466 -10.91 -3.32 -2.34
N LYS A 467 -11.79 -4.14 -1.74
CA LYS A 467 -11.50 -5.52 -1.30
C LYS A 467 -12.70 -6.45 -1.48
N TYR A 468 -12.44 -7.76 -1.46
CA TYR A 468 -13.43 -8.79 -1.73
C TYR A 468 -13.28 -9.96 -0.76
N ASP A 469 -14.38 -10.58 -0.34
CA ASP A 469 -14.36 -11.90 0.27
C ASP A 469 -14.16 -12.94 -0.83
N VAL A 470 -13.01 -13.60 -0.82
CA VAL A 470 -12.63 -14.59 -1.84
C VAL A 470 -13.08 -16.01 -1.51
N LEU A 471 -13.61 -16.26 -0.30
CA LEU A 471 -14.24 -17.53 0.06
C LEU A 471 -15.71 -17.55 -0.38
N SER A 472 -16.48 -16.54 0.02
CA SER A 472 -17.89 -16.42 -0.37
C SER A 472 -18.08 -15.85 -1.78
N CYS A 473 -17.02 -15.29 -2.36
CA CYS A 473 -17.02 -14.65 -3.68
C CYS A 473 -18.01 -13.47 -3.74
N SER A 474 -17.84 -12.55 -2.79
CA SER A 474 -18.72 -11.40 -2.57
C SER A 474 -17.90 -10.13 -2.36
N SER A 475 -18.50 -8.98 -2.70
CA SER A 475 -18.00 -7.66 -2.36
C SER A 475 -18.62 -7.08 -1.08
N GLU A 476 -19.58 -7.79 -0.48
CA GLU A 476 -20.15 -7.49 0.84
C GLU A 476 -19.20 -7.97 1.94
N VAL A 477 -18.38 -7.06 2.48
CA VAL A 477 -17.32 -7.38 3.46
C VAL A 477 -17.58 -6.78 4.85
N SER A 478 -18.49 -5.81 4.95
CA SER A 478 -18.63 -4.95 6.14
C SER A 478 -19.08 -5.67 7.41
N SER A 479 -19.95 -6.68 7.29
CA SER A 479 -20.45 -7.44 8.44
C SER A 479 -19.41 -8.36 9.09
N GLU A 480 -18.30 -8.62 8.41
CA GLU A 480 -17.26 -9.55 8.84
C GLU A 480 -16.02 -8.86 9.40
N ILE A 481 -15.88 -7.55 9.16
CA ILE A 481 -14.79 -6.73 9.69
C ILE A 481 -15.16 -6.27 11.11
N VAL A 482 -14.39 -6.76 12.08
CA VAL A 482 -14.50 -6.37 13.49
C VAL A 482 -13.50 -5.26 13.82
N PHE A 483 -12.31 -5.29 13.20
CA PHE A 483 -11.24 -4.32 13.39
C PHE A 483 -10.76 -3.75 12.06
N GLY A 484 -10.79 -2.41 11.97
CA GLY A 484 -10.69 -1.64 10.74
C GLY A 484 -11.88 -0.69 10.59
N TYR A 485 -12.05 -0.13 9.39
CA TYR A 485 -13.27 0.59 8.99
C TYR A 485 -14.24 -0.35 8.26
N ASN A 486 -15.53 -0.09 8.46
CA ASN A 486 -16.60 -0.99 8.01
C ASN A 486 -17.10 -0.69 6.59
N THR A 487 -16.47 0.24 5.87
CA THR A 487 -16.84 0.60 4.49
C THR A 487 -15.97 -0.13 3.46
N ASN A 488 -16.56 -0.48 2.32
CA ASN A 488 -15.85 -0.97 1.15
C ASN A 488 -15.86 0.16 0.10
N GLU A 489 -14.70 0.77 -0.13
CA GLU A 489 -14.63 2.02 -0.89
C GLU A 489 -14.80 1.80 -2.39
N ILE A 490 -15.51 2.74 -3.04
CA ILE A 490 -15.87 2.66 -4.45
C ILE A 490 -14.78 3.22 -5.36
N GLY A 491 -14.58 2.56 -6.50
CA GLY A 491 -13.85 3.04 -7.66
C GLY A 491 -12.44 2.47 -7.81
N PHE A 492 -12.03 1.55 -6.95
CA PHE A 492 -10.70 1.65 -6.33
C PHE A 492 -9.49 1.53 -7.27
N GLY A 493 -8.56 2.48 -7.17
CA GLY A 493 -7.43 2.70 -8.08
C GLY A 493 -6.52 1.49 -8.23
N TRP A 494 -6.17 0.79 -7.14
CA TRP A 494 -5.39 -0.45 -7.27
C TRP A 494 -6.17 -1.59 -7.91
N THR A 495 -7.51 -1.62 -7.79
CA THR A 495 -8.34 -2.73 -8.29
C THR A 495 -8.42 -2.57 -9.79
N ASN A 496 -8.70 -1.34 -10.23
CA ASN A 496 -8.66 -0.93 -11.62
C ASN A 496 -7.32 -1.29 -12.27
N GLY A 497 -6.20 -0.84 -11.67
CA GLY A 497 -4.87 -1.07 -12.20
C GLY A 497 -4.48 -2.54 -12.27
N SER A 498 -4.71 -3.29 -11.20
CA SER A 498 -4.39 -4.71 -11.13
C SER A 498 -5.23 -5.55 -12.09
N ILE A 499 -6.52 -5.25 -12.25
CA ILE A 499 -7.39 -5.95 -13.20
C ILE A 499 -6.94 -5.70 -14.64
N LEU A 500 -6.61 -4.46 -14.99
CA LEU A 500 -6.08 -4.16 -16.33
C LEU A 500 -4.80 -4.92 -16.61
N GLU A 501 -3.93 -5.08 -15.61
CA GLU A 501 -2.71 -5.86 -15.75
C GLU A 501 -2.96 -7.37 -15.86
N LEU A 502 -3.73 -7.95 -14.95
CA LEU A 502 -4.08 -9.37 -15.00
C LEU A 502 -4.73 -9.74 -16.34
N LEU A 503 -5.64 -8.89 -16.86
CA LEU A 503 -6.25 -9.08 -18.18
C LEU A 503 -5.25 -8.99 -19.33
N ALA A 504 -4.24 -8.10 -19.23
CA ALA A 504 -3.20 -7.99 -20.25
C ALA A 504 -2.31 -9.24 -20.27
N GLN A 505 -2.07 -9.85 -19.12
CA GLN A 505 -1.25 -11.04 -18.96
C GLN A 505 -2.00 -12.31 -19.39
N ALA A 506 -3.30 -12.41 -19.08
CA ALA A 506 -4.16 -13.54 -19.45
C ALA A 506 -4.39 -13.69 -20.97
N LYS A 507 -4.27 -12.62 -21.75
CA LYS A 507 -4.38 -12.63 -23.23
C LYS A 507 -3.29 -13.41 -23.96
N LYS A 508 -2.33 -13.99 -23.24
CA LYS A 508 -1.34 -14.94 -23.78
C LYS A 508 -1.83 -16.40 -23.75
N ILE A 509 -3.09 -16.65 -23.36
CA ILE A 509 -3.80 -17.93 -23.47
C ILE A 509 -4.55 -18.02 -24.81
#